data_AF-A0A0W8FL26-F1
#
_entry.id   AF-A0A0W8FL26-F1
#
_cell.length_a   1.000
_cell.length_b   1.000
_cell.length_c   1.000
_cell.angle_alpha   90.00
_cell.angle_beta   90.00
_cell.angle_gamma   90.00
#
_symmetry.space_group_name_H-M   'P 1'
#
loop_
_entity.id
_entity.type
_entity.pdbx_description
1 polymer ?
#
loop_
_entity_poly.entity_id
_entity_poly.type
_entity_poly.pdbx_seq_one_letter_code
_entity_poly.pdbx_strand_id
1 'polypeptide(L)'
;MQISQKRKNEQQDNLLEELLREKAAVLSRAGMAVDNVIRQLNRVSNEIEVKISLLKNFGGDEQTSERMRKKKSIHEEINLSIDHFNAVRQKAQLQYYYLIVTREALGLRRHEMIQEIYRIPEKKEKIKAF
;
A
#
# COMPACT_ATOMS: atom_id res chain seq x y z
N MET A 1 -38.93 -40.50 6.32
CA MET A 1 -37.75 -40.20 5.47
C MET A 1 -37.50 -38.69 5.29
N GLN A 2 -38.53 -37.85 5.15
CA GLN A 2 -38.41 -36.39 4.94
C GLN A 2 -37.64 -35.60 6.04
N ILE A 3 -37.79 -35.97 7.33
CA ILE A 3 -37.10 -35.31 8.44
C ILE A 3 -35.57 -35.50 8.39
N SER A 4 -35.10 -36.61 7.80
CA SER A 4 -33.67 -36.88 7.62
C SER A 4 -33.07 -36.05 6.48
N GLN A 5 -33.85 -35.79 5.42
CA GLN A 5 -33.43 -34.92 4.32
C GLN A 5 -33.41 -33.45 4.74
N LYS A 6 -34.39 -33.00 5.52
CA LYS A 6 -34.43 -31.62 6.05
C LYS A 6 -33.21 -31.30 6.92
N ARG A 7 -32.87 -32.18 7.87
CA ARG A 7 -31.66 -32.02 8.71
C ARG A 7 -30.36 -32.03 7.90
N LYS A 8 -30.27 -32.87 6.87
CA LYS A 8 -29.12 -32.91 5.97
C LYS A 8 -28.96 -31.60 5.17
N ASN A 9 -30.07 -31.01 4.73
CA ASN A 9 -30.05 -29.72 4.04
C ASN A 9 -29.64 -28.59 5.00
N GLU A 10 -30.19 -28.55 6.22
CA GLU A 10 -29.79 -27.56 7.25
C GLU A 10 -28.30 -27.64 7.58
N GLN A 11 -27.73 -28.85 7.71
CA GLN A 11 -26.30 -29.03 7.92
C GLN A 11 -25.46 -28.56 6.73
N GLN A 12 -25.94 -28.78 5.51
CA GLN A 12 -25.26 -28.33 4.30
C GLN A 12 -25.29 -26.79 4.19
N ASP A 13 -26.40 -26.16 4.51
CA ASP A 13 -26.55 -24.71 4.50
C ASP A 13 -25.63 -24.04 5.52
N ASN A 14 -25.55 -24.59 6.74
CA ASN A 14 -24.62 -24.11 7.77
C ASN A 14 -23.16 -24.19 7.30
N LEU A 15 -22.76 -25.30 6.69
CA LEU A 15 -21.40 -25.47 6.17
C LEU A 15 -21.09 -24.47 5.06
N LEU A 16 -22.06 -24.21 4.17
CA LEU A 16 -21.91 -23.20 3.12
C LEU A 16 -21.76 -21.79 3.71
N GLU A 17 -22.52 -21.47 4.75
CA GLU A 17 -22.42 -20.18 5.43
C GLU A 17 -21.05 -20.00 6.10
N GLU A 18 -20.55 -21.01 6.82
CA GLU A 18 -19.22 -20.99 7.43
C GLU A 18 -18.13 -20.77 6.37
N LEU A 19 -18.21 -21.49 5.26
CA LEU A 19 -17.27 -21.36 4.16
C LEU A 19 -17.31 -19.95 3.53
N LEU A 20 -18.50 -19.35 3.40
CA LEU A 20 -18.64 -17.97 2.93
C LEU A 20 -18.02 -16.97 3.92
N ARG A 21 -18.22 -17.15 5.23
CA ARG A 21 -17.63 -16.30 6.27
C ARG A 21 -16.11 -16.38 6.24
N GLU A 22 -15.53 -17.57 6.12
CA GLU A 22 -14.08 -17.76 6.02
C GLU A 22 -13.50 -17.08 4.78
N LYS A 23 -14.16 -17.24 3.62
CA LYS A 23 -13.76 -16.53 2.38
C LYS A 23 -13.78 -15.02 2.56
N ALA A 24 -14.84 -14.48 3.16
CA ALA A 24 -14.95 -13.05 3.43
C ALA A 24 -13.83 -12.56 4.37
N ALA A 25 -13.53 -13.32 5.43
CA ALA A 25 -12.47 -12.99 6.38
C ALA A 25 -11.08 -12.99 5.73
N VAL A 26 -10.79 -13.96 4.86
CA VAL A 26 -9.52 -14.04 4.10
C VAL A 26 -9.38 -12.83 3.16
N LEU A 27 -10.42 -12.50 2.39
CA LEU A 27 -10.42 -11.35 1.49
C LEU A 27 -10.26 -10.04 2.25
N SER A 28 -10.92 -9.91 3.40
CA SER A 28 -10.82 -8.73 4.26
C SER A 28 -9.38 -8.50 4.73
N ARG A 29 -8.72 -9.55 5.23
CA ARG A 29 -7.32 -9.47 5.67
C ARG A 29 -6.37 -9.09 4.53
N ALA A 30 -6.54 -9.69 3.36
CA ALA A 30 -5.73 -9.36 2.18
C ALA A 30 -5.94 -7.91 1.75
N GLY A 31 -7.18 -7.43 1.69
CA GLY A 31 -7.50 -6.04 1.37
C GLY A 31 -6.93 -5.04 2.38
N MET A 32 -7.05 -5.34 3.68
CA MET A 32 -6.47 -4.53 4.75
C MET A 32 -4.95 -4.47 4.69
N ALA A 33 -4.28 -5.56 4.29
CA ALA A 33 -2.84 -5.57 4.14
C ALA A 33 -2.37 -4.61 3.05
N VAL A 34 -3.06 -4.56 1.91
CA VAL A 34 -2.78 -3.59 0.83
C VAL A 34 -3.04 -2.16 1.30
N ASP A 35 -4.21 -1.92 1.89
CA ASP A 35 -4.64 -0.62 2.41
C ASP A 35 -3.66 -0.04 3.45
N ASN A 36 -3.19 -0.88 4.38
CA ASN A 36 -2.20 -0.47 5.39
C ASN A 36 -0.87 -0.02 4.77
N VAL A 37 -0.38 -0.75 3.76
CA VAL A 37 0.88 -0.39 3.11
C VAL A 37 0.72 0.85 2.23
N ILE A 38 -0.43 1.05 1.57
CA ILE A 38 -0.73 2.28 0.82
C ILE A 38 -0.80 3.48 1.78
N ARG A 39 -1.43 3.35 2.95
CA ARG A 39 -1.40 4.40 3.97
C ARG A 39 0.02 4.75 4.42
N GLN A 40 0.87 3.74 4.61
CA GLN A 40 2.29 3.98 4.93
C GLN A 40 2.99 4.73 3.79
N LEU A 41 2.75 4.32 2.54
CA LEU A 41 3.35 4.94 1.36
C LEU A 41 2.96 6.42 1.24
N ASN A 42 1.70 6.76 1.49
CA ASN A 42 1.20 8.14 1.47
C ASN A 42 1.85 8.99 2.57
N ARG A 43 2.05 8.45 3.78
CA ARG A 43 2.77 9.15 4.85
C ARG A 43 4.19 9.51 4.43
N VAL A 44 4.92 8.55 3.87
CA VAL A 44 6.30 8.78 3.40
C VAL A 44 6.32 9.78 2.24
N SER A 45 5.33 9.74 1.33
CA SER A 45 5.22 10.75 0.26
C SER A 45 5.06 12.16 0.83
N ASN A 46 4.17 12.33 1.82
CA ASN A 46 3.95 13.63 2.46
C ASN A 46 5.21 14.13 3.17
N GLU A 47 5.95 13.25 3.85
CA GLU A 47 7.24 13.61 4.48
C GLU A 47 8.26 14.10 3.44
N ILE A 48 8.36 13.44 2.29
CA ILE A 48 9.22 13.88 1.18
C ILE A 48 8.80 15.27 0.70
N GLU A 49 7.50 15.50 0.50
CA GLU A 49 6.97 16.79 0.01
C GLU A 49 7.24 17.94 0.98
N VAL A 50 7.10 17.69 2.30
CA VAL A 50 7.46 18.66 3.34
C VAL A 50 8.95 19.00 3.26
N LYS A 51 9.84 17.99 3.19
CA LYS A 51 11.29 18.22 3.10
C LYS A 51 11.69 18.95 1.82
N ILE A 52 11.08 18.64 0.68
CA ILE A 52 11.31 19.36 -0.59
C ILE A 52 10.89 20.83 -0.45
N SER A 53 9.75 21.09 0.19
CA SER A 53 9.26 22.46 0.41
C SER A 53 10.20 23.24 1.33
N LEU A 54 10.70 22.60 2.39
CA LEU A 54 11.74 23.17 3.25
C LEU A 54 13.00 23.51 2.45
N LEU A 55 13.49 22.60 1.60
CA LEU A 55 14.67 22.82 0.77
C LEU A 55 14.51 24.02 -0.17
N LYS A 56 13.34 24.17 -0.80
CA LYS A 56 13.02 25.31 -1.69
C LYS A 56 13.06 26.65 -0.94
N ASN A 57 12.58 26.69 0.30
CA ASN A 57 12.62 27.90 1.14
C ASN A 57 14.06 28.34 1.50
N PHE A 58 15.06 27.47 1.38
CA PHE A 58 16.47 27.84 1.55
C PHE A 58 17.08 28.55 0.32
N GLY A 59 16.33 28.81 -0.74
CA GLY A 59 16.79 29.37 -2.03
C GLY A 59 17.17 30.86 -2.10
N GLY A 60 17.38 31.58 -0.98
CA GLY A 60 17.77 33.00 -0.98
C GLY A 60 19.30 33.26 -1.05
N ASP A 61 19.68 34.39 -1.66
CA ASP A 61 20.99 34.73 -2.28
C ASP A 61 22.26 34.77 -1.40
N GLU A 62 22.18 34.71 -0.06
CA GLU A 62 23.38 34.68 0.79
C GLU A 62 23.79 33.23 1.11
N GLN A 63 24.87 32.80 0.45
CA GLN A 63 25.47 31.47 0.56
C GLN A 63 26.55 31.42 1.65
N THR A 64 26.14 31.40 2.92
CA THR A 64 27.05 31.03 4.03
C THR A 64 27.41 29.55 3.96
N SER A 65 28.63 29.16 4.33
CA SER A 65 29.09 27.76 4.33
C SER A 65 28.20 26.83 5.19
N GLU A 66 27.61 27.34 6.27
CA GLU A 66 26.65 26.60 7.10
C GLU A 66 25.33 26.31 6.35
N ARG A 67 24.84 27.25 5.55
CA ARG A 67 23.61 27.10 4.78
C ARG A 67 23.78 26.06 3.67
N MET A 68 24.95 26.00 3.04
CA MET A 68 25.30 24.94 2.09
C MET A 68 25.30 23.56 2.74
N ARG A 69 25.95 23.42 3.91
CA ARG A 69 25.96 22.16 4.67
C ARG A 69 24.55 21.71 5.05
N LYS A 70 23.70 22.63 5.49
CA LYS A 70 22.30 22.35 5.83
C LYS A 70 21.47 21.93 4.60
N LYS A 71 21.63 22.61 3.46
CA LYS A 71 21.01 22.20 2.19
C LYS A 71 21.42 20.78 1.78
N LYS A 72 22.70 20.45 1.89
CA LYS A 72 23.23 19.11 1.58
C LYS A 72 22.64 18.05 2.52
N SER A 73 22.59 18.32 3.82
CA SER A 73 21.96 17.43 4.81
C SER A 73 20.49 17.15 4.47
N ILE A 74 19.71 18.20 4.18
CA ILE A 74 18.29 18.05 3.81
C ILE A 74 18.15 17.24 2.52
N HIS A 75 19.04 17.43 1.55
CA HIS A 75 19.05 16.69 0.29
C HIS A 75 19.30 15.19 0.52
N GLU A 76 20.29 14.85 1.35
CA GLU A 76 20.57 13.47 1.76
C GLU A 76 19.36 12.85 2.47
N GLU A 77 18.73 13.57 3.39
CA GLU A 77 17.51 13.13 4.09
C GLU A 77 16.32 12.90 3.14
N ILE A 78 16.16 13.71 2.09
CA ILE A 78 15.13 13.50 1.08
C ILE A 78 15.41 12.21 0.32
N ASN A 79 16.66 11.99 -0.11
CA ASN A 79 17.04 10.79 -0.84
C ASN A 79 16.88 9.51 0.00
N LEU A 80 17.15 9.57 1.31
CA LEU A 80 16.85 8.47 2.23
C LEU A 80 15.33 8.22 2.35
N SER A 81 14.52 9.27 2.44
CA SER A 81 13.06 9.13 2.42
C SER A 81 12.54 8.56 1.09
N ILE A 82 13.15 8.90 -0.04
CA ILE A 82 12.83 8.32 -1.35
C ILE A 82 13.17 6.82 -1.40
N ASP A 83 14.32 6.41 -0.86
CA ASP A 83 14.67 4.99 -0.75
C ASP A 83 13.64 4.24 0.12
N HIS A 84 13.26 4.83 1.25
CA HIS A 84 12.22 4.26 2.11
C HIS A 84 10.87 4.15 1.38
N PHE A 85 10.46 5.21 0.66
CA PHE A 85 9.26 5.21 -0.16
C PHE A 85 9.27 4.06 -1.18
N ASN A 86 10.39 3.89 -1.89
CA ASN A 86 10.54 2.85 -2.91
C ASN A 86 10.52 1.45 -2.31
N ALA A 87 11.07 1.24 -1.11
CA ALA A 87 10.95 -0.02 -0.39
C ALA A 87 9.51 -0.32 0.05
N VAL A 88 8.78 0.68 0.58
CA VAL A 88 7.36 0.54 0.93
C VAL A 88 6.51 0.28 -0.32
N ARG A 89 6.84 0.90 -1.46
CA ARG A 89 6.18 0.67 -2.74
C ARG A 89 6.32 -0.80 -3.18
N GLN A 90 7.51 -1.38 -3.10
CA GLN A 90 7.71 -2.80 -3.41
C GLN A 90 6.86 -3.71 -2.51
N LYS A 91 6.76 -3.38 -1.22
CA LYS A 91 5.87 -4.09 -0.29
C LYS A 91 4.40 -3.93 -0.70
N ALA A 92 3.97 -2.76 -1.15
CA ALA A 92 2.60 -2.52 -1.62
C ALA A 92 2.29 -3.40 -2.84
N GLN A 93 3.22 -3.48 -3.80
CA GLN A 93 3.09 -4.32 -4.99
C GLN A 93 2.95 -5.80 -4.62
N LEU A 94 3.74 -6.27 -3.65
CA LEU A 94 3.66 -7.64 -3.17
C LEU A 94 2.31 -7.96 -2.50
N GLN A 95 1.82 -7.08 -1.62
CA GLN A 95 0.52 -7.26 -0.98
C GLN A 95 -0.62 -7.21 -2.01
N TYR A 96 -0.53 -6.31 -2.98
CA TYR A 96 -1.49 -6.21 -4.07
C TYR A 96 -1.54 -7.51 -4.87
N TYR A 97 -0.38 -8.06 -5.24
CA TYR A 97 -0.28 -9.36 -5.91
C TYR A 97 -0.95 -10.47 -5.10
N TYR A 98 -0.70 -10.54 -3.78
CA TYR A 98 -1.34 -11.53 -2.92
C TYR A 98 -2.86 -11.36 -2.82
N LEU A 99 -3.37 -10.12 -2.84
CA LEU A 99 -4.82 -9.88 -2.92
C LEU A 99 -5.41 -10.46 -4.21
N ILE A 100 -4.76 -10.25 -5.36
CA ILE A 100 -5.21 -10.80 -6.66
C ILE A 100 -5.20 -12.33 -6.63
N VAL A 101 -4.09 -12.94 -6.23
CA VAL A 101 -3.97 -14.41 -6.15
C VAL A 101 -5.02 -15.00 -5.20
N THR A 102 -5.26 -14.36 -4.06
CA THR A 102 -6.29 -14.79 -3.10
C THR A 102 -7.68 -14.73 -3.72
N ARG A 103 -8.00 -13.65 -4.45
CA ARG A 103 -9.28 -13.52 -5.16
C ARG A 103 -9.45 -14.62 -6.20
N GLU A 104 -8.42 -14.88 -7.00
CA GLU A 104 -8.46 -15.91 -8.06
C GLU A 104 -8.60 -17.31 -7.51
N ALA A 105 -7.89 -17.64 -6.43
CA ALA A 105 -8.01 -18.91 -5.72
C ALA A 105 -9.43 -19.14 -5.16
N LEU A 106 -10.15 -18.06 -4.84
CA LEU A 106 -11.55 -18.09 -4.41
C LEU A 106 -12.56 -18.02 -5.57
N GLY A 107 -12.10 -17.97 -6.82
CA GLY A 107 -12.93 -17.93 -8.03
C GLY A 107 -13.34 -16.52 -8.50
N LEU A 108 -12.81 -15.46 -7.89
CA LEU A 108 -13.11 -14.07 -8.21
C LEU A 108 -12.13 -13.54 -9.27
N ARG A 109 -12.50 -13.65 -10.56
CA ARG A 109 -11.60 -13.36 -11.71
C ARG A 109 -11.73 -11.96 -12.32
N ARG A 110 -12.76 -11.19 -11.92
CA ARG A 110 -12.94 -9.80 -12.37
C ARG A 110 -12.20 -8.86 -11.42
N HIS A 111 -11.23 -8.12 -11.96
CA HIS A 111 -10.30 -7.28 -11.20
C HIS A 111 -10.31 -5.80 -11.59
N GLU A 112 -11.19 -5.38 -12.51
CA GLU A 112 -11.20 -4.01 -13.07
C GLU A 112 -11.17 -2.92 -11.99
N MET A 113 -12.08 -2.97 -11.02
CA MET A 113 -12.13 -1.97 -9.94
C MET A 113 -10.98 -2.10 -8.91
N ILE A 114 -10.26 -3.22 -8.86
CA ILE A 114 -9.21 -3.43 -7.84
C ILE A 114 -7.99 -2.55 -8.13
N GLN A 115 -7.68 -2.30 -9.40
CA GLN A 115 -6.62 -1.36 -9.80
C GLN A 115 -6.97 0.08 -9.44
N GLU A 116 -8.25 0.45 -9.51
CA GLU A 116 -8.73 1.78 -9.14
C GLU A 116 -8.72 1.99 -7.62
N ILE A 117 -9.20 1.00 -6.86
CA ILE A 117 -9.28 1.07 -5.38
C ILE A 117 -7.88 1.11 -4.75
N TYR A 118 -6.95 0.27 -5.23
CA TYR A 118 -5.61 0.13 -4.65
C TYR A 118 -4.52 0.67 -5.58
N ARG A 119 -4.69 1.91 -6.03
CA ARG A 119 -3.70 2.56 -6.90
C ARG A 119 -2.38 2.74 -6.17
N ILE A 120 -1.33 2.08 -6.67
CA ILE A 120 0.03 2.24 -6.18
C ILE A 120 0.74 3.30 -7.04
N PRO A 121 1.29 4.38 -6.46
CA PRO A 121 2.00 5.43 -7.19
C PRO A 121 3.30 4.91 -7.81
N GLU A 122 3.83 5.65 -8.78
CA GLU A 122 5.09 5.30 -9.44
C GLU A 122 6.32 5.41 -8.52
N LYS A 123 7.39 4.73 -8.92
CA LYS A 123 8.68 4.80 -8.23
C LYS A 123 9.19 6.25 -8.26
N LYS A 124 9.70 6.75 -7.13
CA LYS A 124 10.30 8.09 -7.07
C LYS A 124 11.79 8.01 -7.38
N GLU A 125 12.28 8.95 -8.18
CA GLU A 125 13.70 9.11 -8.50
C GLU A 125 14.38 10.00 -7.46
N LYS A 126 15.65 9.70 -7.16
CA LYS A 126 16.46 10.52 -6.27
C LYS A 126 16.67 11.91 -6.85
N ILE A 127 16.71 12.91 -5.97
CA ILE A 127 17.04 14.27 -6.36
C ILE A 127 18.55 14.32 -6.58
N LYS A 128 18.99 14.91 -7.69
CA LYS A 128 20.42 15.16 -7.96
C LYS A 128 20.88 16.36 -7.13
N ALA A 129 22.07 16.30 -6.55
CA ALA A 129 22.65 17.47 -5.89
C ALA A 129 22.98 18.53 -6.94
N PHE A 130 22.76 19.80 -6.60
CA PHE A 130 23.20 20.96 -7.39
C PHE A 130 24.68 21.23 -7.12
#